data_AF-A0A7J5ESY4-F1
#
_entry.id   AF-A0A7J5ESY4-F1
#
_cell.length_a   1.000
_cell.length_b   1.000
_cell.length_c   1.000
_cell.angle_alpha   90.00
_cell.angle_beta   90.00
_cell.angle_gamma   90.00
#
_symmetry.space_group_name_H-M   'P 1'
#
loop_
_entity.id
_entity.type
_entity.pdbx_description
1 polymer ?
#
loop_
_entity_poly.entity_id
_entity_poly.type
_entity_poly.pdbx_seq_one_letter_code
_entity_poly.pdbx_strand_id
1 'polypeptide(L)'
;MSIEGRQRWFAKMMESGLEQEMFAPSDVLHHATPEVLANNLPPELLSKVLAASLAAGAMTPDRVLETVTPDVMSRHLPHDVLWECIAAAAAKQGVSGGSR
;
A
#
# COMPACT_ATOMS: atom_id res chain seq x y z
N MET A 1 2.90 9.34 19.62
CA MET A 1 1.93 9.39 18.50
C MET A 1 0.88 8.33 18.77
N SER A 2 -0.42 8.66 18.69
CA SER A 2 -1.50 7.66 18.81
C SER A 2 -1.50 6.70 17.62
N ILE A 3 -2.13 5.53 17.76
CA ILE A 3 -2.32 4.58 16.66
C ILE A 3 -3.04 5.27 15.49
N GLU A 4 -4.16 5.95 15.75
CA GLU A 4 -4.92 6.69 14.73
C GLU A 4 -4.08 7.76 14.03
N GLY A 5 -3.23 8.47 14.78
CA GLY A 5 -2.32 9.48 14.22
C GLY A 5 -1.30 8.86 13.27
N ARG A 6 -0.83 7.64 13.58
CA ARG A 6 0.11 6.90 12.73
C ARG A 6 -0.57 6.36 11.47
N GLN A 7 -1.76 5.79 11.60
CA GLN A 7 -2.54 5.31 10.45
C GLN A 7 -2.83 6.46 9.48
N ARG A 8 -3.30 7.61 10.00
CA ARG A 8 -3.53 8.81 9.18
C ARG A 8 -2.28 9.29 8.48
N TRP A 9 -1.13 9.27 9.18
CA TRP A 9 0.15 9.65 8.58
C TRP A 9 0.52 8.73 7.41
N PHE A 10 0.44 7.40 7.60
CA PHE A 10 0.73 6.43 6.53
C PHE A 10 -0.21 6.61 5.33
N ALA A 11 -1.52 6.69 5.59
CA ALA A 11 -2.51 6.90 4.54
C ALA A 11 -2.20 8.16 3.73
N LYS A 12 -1.95 9.29 4.41
CA LYS A 12 -1.67 10.57 3.74
C LYS A 12 -0.35 10.55 2.98
N MET A 13 0.70 9.96 3.54
CA MET A 13 2.00 9.87 2.88
C MET A 13 1.93 9.05 1.60
N MET A 14 1.30 7.87 1.64
CA MET A 14 1.14 7.01 0.46
C MET A 14 0.22 7.66 -0.57
N GLU A 15 -0.92 8.24 -0.14
CA GLU A 15 -1.84 8.97 -1.02
C GLU A 15 -1.13 10.11 -1.75
N SER A 16 -0.45 11.00 -1.01
CA SER A 16 0.26 12.12 -1.62
C SER A 16 1.43 11.68 -2.50
N GLY A 17 2.10 10.57 -2.19
CA GLY A 17 3.15 10.01 -3.04
C GLY A 17 2.61 9.46 -4.36
N LEU A 18 1.42 8.82 -4.35
CA LEU A 18 0.73 8.37 -5.57
C LEU A 18 0.19 9.55 -6.38
N GLU A 19 -0.44 10.54 -5.74
CA GLU A 19 -0.99 11.74 -6.39
C GLU A 19 0.08 12.59 -7.09
N GLN A 20 1.28 12.67 -6.51
CA GLN A 20 2.41 13.40 -7.08
C GLN A 20 3.27 12.55 -8.01
N GLU A 21 2.83 11.33 -8.34
CA GLU A 21 3.55 10.37 -9.19
C GLU A 21 4.96 10.03 -8.67
N MET A 22 5.23 10.30 -7.38
CA MET A 22 6.47 9.91 -6.73
C MET A 22 6.51 8.40 -6.48
N PHE A 23 5.35 7.80 -6.22
CA PHE A 23 5.17 6.36 -6.07
C PHE A 23 4.33 5.82 -7.23
N ALA A 24 4.75 4.69 -7.80
CA ALA A 24 3.85 3.90 -8.62
C ALA A 24 2.96 3.00 -7.74
N PRO A 25 1.78 2.59 -8.22
CA PRO A 25 0.94 1.59 -7.56
C PRO A 25 1.67 0.31 -7.18
N SER A 26 2.60 -0.15 -8.03
CA SER A 26 3.44 -1.31 -7.75
C SER A 26 4.43 -1.09 -6.60
N ASP A 27 4.89 0.15 -6.38
CA ASP A 27 5.85 0.46 -5.33
C ASP A 27 5.16 0.39 -3.95
N VAL A 28 3.96 0.95 -3.82
CA VAL A 28 3.20 0.91 -2.56
C VAL A 28 2.66 -0.49 -2.23
N LEU A 29 2.56 -1.39 -3.21
CA LEU A 29 2.15 -2.78 -3.00
C LEU A 29 3.32 -3.77 -2.89
N HIS A 30 4.56 -3.31 -3.06
CA HIS A 30 5.73 -4.19 -3.17
C HIS A 30 5.87 -5.16 -1.98
N HIS A 31 5.68 -4.66 -0.76
CA HIS A 31 5.70 -5.47 0.46
C HIS A 31 4.31 -5.89 0.95
N ALA A 32 3.24 -5.39 0.33
CA ALA A 32 1.86 -5.83 0.58
C ALA A 32 1.55 -7.09 -0.24
N THR A 33 2.32 -8.16 0.00
CA THR A 33 2.22 -9.43 -0.72
C THR A 33 0.84 -10.07 -0.54
N PRO A 34 0.43 -11.00 -1.43
CA PRO A 34 -0.84 -11.72 -1.26
C PRO A 34 -1.02 -12.37 0.12
N GLU A 35 0.07 -12.89 0.71
CA GLU A 35 0.05 -13.46 2.06
C GLU A 35 -0.18 -12.39 3.14
N VAL A 36 0.51 -11.26 3.04
CA VAL A 36 0.28 -10.12 3.95
C VAL A 36 -1.15 -9.62 3.84
N LEU A 37 -1.67 -9.46 2.64
CA LEU A 37 -3.06 -9.06 2.42
C LEU A 37 -4.03 -10.08 3.01
N ALA A 38 -3.83 -11.38 2.75
CA ALA A 38 -4.72 -12.44 3.23
C ALA A 38 -4.77 -12.53 4.77
N ASN A 39 -3.64 -12.31 5.45
CA ASN A 39 -3.54 -12.40 6.90
C ASN A 39 -4.09 -11.18 7.64
N ASN A 40 -4.16 -10.02 6.99
CA ASN A 40 -4.44 -8.75 7.65
C ASN A 40 -5.72 -8.07 7.17
N LEU A 41 -6.17 -8.34 5.94
CA LEU A 41 -7.42 -7.79 5.44
C LEU A 41 -8.63 -8.62 5.89
N PRO A 42 -9.75 -7.96 6.22
CA PRO A 42 -11.04 -8.62 6.39
C PRO A 42 -11.43 -9.45 5.15
N PRO A 43 -12.11 -10.61 5.33
CA PRO A 43 -12.57 -11.45 4.23
C PRO A 43 -13.40 -10.71 3.18
N GLU A 44 -14.20 -9.71 3.60
CA GLU A 44 -15.05 -8.93 2.70
C GLU A 44 -14.21 -8.06 1.75
N LEU A 45 -13.07 -7.53 2.20
CA LEU A 45 -12.16 -6.76 1.36
C LEU A 45 -11.38 -7.67 0.41
N LEU A 46 -10.93 -8.84 0.88
CA LEU A 46 -10.28 -9.85 0.02
C LEU A 46 -11.21 -10.32 -1.10
N SER A 47 -12.48 -10.59 -0.77
CA SER A 47 -13.50 -10.98 -1.76
C SER A 47 -13.68 -9.89 -2.83
N LYS A 48 -13.71 -8.61 -2.44
CA LYS A 48 -13.79 -7.49 -3.39
C LYS A 48 -12.57 -7.40 -4.30
N VAL A 49 -11.35 -7.55 -3.77
CA VAL A 49 -10.11 -7.56 -4.57
C VAL A 49 -10.15 -8.70 -5.59
N LEU A 50 -10.56 -9.90 -5.18
CA LEU A 50 -10.68 -11.06 -6.06
C LEU A 50 -11.75 -10.85 -7.13
N ALA A 51 -12.92 -10.34 -6.75
CA ALA A 51 -14.01 -10.06 -7.70
C ALA A 51 -13.59 -9.02 -8.74
N ALA A 52 -12.95 -7.92 -8.33
CA ALA A 52 -12.44 -6.90 -9.23
C ALA A 52 -11.39 -7.48 -10.19
N SER A 53 -10.47 -8.31 -9.68
CA SER A 53 -9.43 -8.95 -10.49
C SER A 53 -10.00 -9.94 -11.51
N LEU A 54 -11.00 -10.75 -11.11
CA LEU A 54 -11.68 -11.68 -12.01
C LEU A 54 -12.46 -10.94 -13.10
N ALA A 55 -13.19 -9.88 -12.74
CA ALA A 55 -13.93 -9.07 -13.70
C ALA A 55 -13.02 -8.39 -14.73
N ALA A 56 -11.83 -7.97 -14.31
CA ALA A 56 -10.82 -7.37 -15.19
C ALA A 56 -10.01 -8.41 -16.00
N GLY A 57 -10.08 -9.70 -15.63
CA GLY A 57 -9.25 -10.76 -16.21
C GLY A 57 -7.77 -10.71 -15.82
N ALA A 58 -7.37 -9.81 -14.91
CA ALA A 58 -6.01 -9.67 -14.41
C ALA A 58 -5.99 -8.98 -13.04
N MET A 59 -5.09 -9.43 -12.16
CA MET A 59 -4.78 -8.75 -10.91
C MET A 59 -3.57 -7.83 -11.12
N THR A 60 -3.83 -6.54 -11.26
CA THR A 60 -2.78 -5.51 -11.44
C THR A 60 -2.70 -4.61 -10.21
N PRO A 61 -1.55 -3.98 -9.93
CA PRO A 61 -1.38 -3.08 -8.80
C PRO A 61 -2.45 -1.99 -8.72
N ASP A 62 -2.75 -1.33 -9.85
CA ASP A 62 -3.79 -0.30 -9.95
C ASP A 62 -5.16 -0.81 -9.49
N ARG A 63 -5.55 -2.02 -9.93
CA ARG A 63 -6.84 -2.62 -9.58
C ARG A 63 -6.90 -3.04 -8.13
N VAL A 64 -5.79 -3.52 -7.57
CA VAL A 64 -5.72 -3.82 -6.14
C VAL A 64 -5.92 -2.54 -5.33
N LEU A 65 -5.31 -1.41 -5.73
CA LEU A 65 -5.47 -0.13 -5.04
C LEU A 65 -6.86 0.49 -5.14
N GLU A 66 -7.69 0.12 -6.12
CA GLU A 66 -9.09 0.54 -6.16
C GLU A 66 -9.89 0.04 -4.94
N THR A 67 -9.50 -1.10 -4.37
CA THR A 67 -10.14 -1.70 -3.19
C THR A 67 -9.30 -1.54 -1.93
N VAL A 68 -7.98 -1.73 -2.05
CA VAL A 68 -6.99 -1.66 -0.98
C VAL A 68 -6.30 -0.30 -1.04
N THR A 69 -7.08 0.75 -0.78
CA THR A 69 -6.59 2.13 -0.81
C THR A 69 -5.56 2.40 0.29
N PRO A 70 -4.75 3.47 0.20
CA PRO A 70 -3.84 3.88 1.29
C PRO A 70 -4.49 3.97 2.67
N ASP A 71 -5.75 4.41 2.74
CA ASP A 71 -6.53 4.44 3.98
C ASP A 71 -6.81 3.04 4.52
N VAL A 72 -7.29 2.12 3.67
CA VAL A 72 -7.52 0.71 4.03
C VAL A 72 -6.20 0.06 4.47
N MET A 73 -5.13 0.25 3.70
CA MET A 73 -3.80 -0.24 4.02
C MET A 73 -3.34 0.23 5.40
N SER A 74 -3.51 1.53 5.69
CA SER A 74 -3.10 2.09 6.99
C SER A 74 -3.84 1.48 8.18
N ARG A 75 -5.10 1.05 8.00
CA ARG A 75 -5.93 0.51 9.08
C ARG A 75 -5.67 -0.96 9.36
N HIS A 76 -5.33 -1.72 8.32
CA HIS A 76 -5.30 -3.16 8.39
C HIS A 76 -3.89 -3.74 8.29
N LEU A 77 -2.98 -3.11 7.55
CA LEU A 77 -1.65 -3.65 7.36
C LEU A 77 -0.70 -3.32 8.51
N PRO A 78 0.27 -4.21 8.80
CA PRO A 78 1.33 -3.93 9.73
C PRO A 78 2.13 -2.68 9.33
N HIS A 79 2.45 -1.82 10.31
CA HIS A 79 3.12 -0.54 10.06
C HIS A 79 4.54 -0.70 9.49
N ASP A 80 5.24 -1.78 9.83
CA ASP A 80 6.53 -2.16 9.26
C ASP A 80 6.41 -2.45 7.76
N VAL A 81 5.38 -3.20 7.33
CA VAL A 81 5.11 -3.42 5.90
C VAL A 81 4.87 -2.10 5.17
N LEU A 82 4.06 -1.21 5.74
CA LEU A 82 3.77 0.11 5.14
C LEU A 82 5.03 0.96 5.01
N TRP A 83 5.91 0.90 6.03
CA TRP A 83 7.18 1.60 6.00
C TRP A 83 8.10 1.05 4.91
N GLU A 84 8.23 -0.26 4.78
CA GLU A 84 9.04 -0.90 3.74
C GLU A 84 8.54 -0.54 2.34
N CYS A 85 7.23 -0.48 2.10
CA CYS A 85 6.67 0.02 0.84
C CYS A 85 7.12 1.45 0.53
N ILE A 86 7.06 2.36 1.51
CA ILE A 86 7.49 3.75 1.35
C ILE A 86 9.01 3.83 1.12
N ALA A 87 9.79 3.07 1.88
CA ALA A 87 11.25 3.05 1.79
C ALA A 87 11.72 2.53 0.41
N ALA A 88 11.11 1.45 -0.08
CA ALA A 88 11.39 0.90 -1.40
C ALA A 88 11.06 1.92 -2.50
N ALA A 89 9.90 2.58 -2.40
CA ALA A 89 9.50 3.62 -3.34
C ALA A 89 10.46 4.82 -3.32
N ALA A 90 10.88 5.28 -2.15
CA ALA A 90 11.83 6.38 -2.00
C ALA A 90 13.23 6.02 -2.55
N ALA A 91 13.71 4.80 -2.30
CA ALA A 91 15.01 4.32 -2.79
C ALA A 91 15.06 4.32 -4.32
N LYS A 92 13.96 3.92 -4.98
CA LYS A 92 13.82 3.93 -6.44
C LYS A 92 13.91 5.35 -7.03
N GLN A 93 13.43 6.36 -6.31
CA GLN A 93 13.51 7.76 -6.72
C GLN A 93 14.90 8.40 -6.48
N GLY A 94 15.90 7.61 -6.07
CA GLY A 94 17.24 8.13 -5.77
C GLY A 94 17.29 8.93 -4.47
N VAL A 95 16.23 8.88 -3.64
CA VAL A 95 16.27 9.35 -2.25
C VAL A 95 16.99 8.28 -1.44
N SER A 96 18.29 8.10 -1.71
CA SER A 96 19.16 7.33 -0.85
C SER A 96 19.35 8.17 0.40
N GLY A 97 18.84 7.71 1.55
CA GLY A 97 19.19 8.30 2.84
C GLY A 97 20.71 8.33 2.93
N GLY A 98 21.29 9.52 2.79
CA GLY A 98 22.74 9.67 2.78
C GLY A 98 23.31 9.09 4.05
N SER A 99 24.06 8.00 3.92
CA SER A 99 24.96 7.55 4.98
C SER A 99 26.01 8.64 5.19
N ARG A 100 25.88 9.40 6.28
CA ARG A 100 26.98 10.04 6.99
C ARG A 100 26.72 9.91 8.48
#